data_AF-A0A3D2JPG7-F1
#
_entry.id   AF-A0A3D2JPG7-F1
#
_cell.length_a   1.000
_cell.length_b   1.000
_cell.length_c   1.000
_cell.angle_alpha   90.00
_cell.angle_beta   90.00
_cell.angle_gamma   90.00
#
_symmetry.space_group_name_H-M   'P 1'
#
loop_
_entity.id
_entity.type
_entity.pdbx_description
1 polymer ?
#
loop_
_entity_poly.entity_id
_entity_poly.type
_entity_poly.pdbx_seq_one_letter_code
_entity_poly.pdbx_strand_id
1 'polypeptide(L)' 'MTDYLPLPGTPIEELDTPCIIVELDVAERNIAKLQSAANEMGVDVRPHSKTNKSPYWVRKQIEAGAIGVCCAK' A
#
# COMPACT_ATOMS: atom_id res chain seq x y z
N MET A 1 -20.99 8.43 -11.40
CA MET A 1 -21.20 7.19 -10.62
C MET A 1 -20.23 7.28 -9.46
N THR A 2 -20.58 8.11 -8.48
CA THR A 2 -19.66 8.63 -7.44
C THR A 2 -20.51 8.99 -6.22
N ASP A 3 -21.42 8.09 -5.85
CA ASP A 3 -22.43 8.38 -4.83
C ASP A 3 -22.22 7.54 -3.56
N TYR A 4 -21.21 6.67 -3.56
CA TYR A 4 -20.89 5.83 -2.42
C TYR A 4 -19.45 6.07 -1.94
N LEU A 5 -19.33 6.75 -0.81
CA LEU A 5 -18.12 6.84 0.00
C LEU A 5 -18.52 6.53 1.45
N PRO A 6 -18.12 5.37 2.01
CA PRO A 6 -18.39 5.08 3.42
C PRO A 6 -17.67 6.09 4.31
N LEU A 7 -18.27 6.42 5.45
CA LEU A 7 -17.63 7.29 6.43
C LEU A 7 -16.51 6.52 7.15
N PRO A 8 -15.43 7.18 7.59
CA PRO A 8 -14.46 6.55 8.46
C PRO A 8 -15.13 5.95 9.69
N GLY A 9 -14.87 4.67 9.97
CA GLY A 9 -15.51 3.92 11.05
C GLY A 9 -16.72 3.07 10.64
N THR A 10 -17.18 3.15 9.39
CA THR A 10 -18.19 2.22 8.85
C THR A 10 -17.70 0.77 8.99
N PRO A 11 -18.48 -0.14 9.60
CA PRO A 11 -18.16 -1.56 9.68
C PRO A 11 -17.99 -2.21 8.30
N ILE A 12 -17.15 -3.23 8.19
CA ILE A 12 -16.81 -3.86 6.90
C ILE A 12 -18.05 -4.51 6.27
N GLU A 13 -18.91 -5.11 7.09
CA GLU A 13 -20.16 -5.75 6.71
C GLU A 13 -21.21 -4.79 6.14
N GLU A 14 -21.05 -3.48 6.37
CA GLU A 14 -21.93 -2.42 5.84
C GLU A 14 -21.39 -1.81 4.55
N LEU A 15 -20.24 -2.29 4.05
CA LEU A 15 -19.66 -1.80 2.81
C LEU A 15 -20.45 -2.31 1.60
N ASP A 16 -20.83 -1.40 0.71
CA ASP A 16 -21.46 -1.76 -0.56
C ASP A 16 -20.48 -2.56 -1.42
N THR A 17 -20.99 -3.54 -2.14
CA THR A 17 -20.18 -4.46 -2.94
C THR A 17 -20.48 -4.30 -4.43
N PRO A 18 -19.46 -4.37 -5.31
CA PRO A 18 -18.08 -4.77 -5.02
C PRO A 18 -17.21 -3.63 -4.48
N CYS A 19 -16.38 -3.95 -3.47
CA CYS A 19 -15.36 -3.06 -2.96
C CYS A 19 -14.01 -3.78 -2.79
N ILE A 20 -12.91 -3.03 -2.85
CA ILE A 20 -11.56 -3.53 -2.57
C ILE A 20 -11.19 -3.08 -1.15
N ILE A 21 -10.88 -4.04 -0.28
CA ILE A 21 -10.49 -3.79 1.10
C ILE A 21 -8.99 -4.04 1.24
N VAL A 22 -8.29 -3.15 1.93
CA VAL A 22 -6.89 -3.32 2.32
C VAL A 22 -6.79 -3.27 3.83
N GLU A 23 -6.26 -4.34 4.41
CA GLU A 23 -5.97 -4.42 5.84
C GLU A 23 -4.68 -3.63 6.12
N LEU A 24 -4.81 -2.50 6.83
CA LEU A 24 -3.74 -1.52 6.98
C LEU A 24 -2.55 -2.09 7.75
N ASP A 25 -2.80 -2.78 8.87
CA ASP A 25 -1.74 -3.33 9.71
C ASP A 25 -0.95 -4.42 8.98
N VAL A 26 -1.63 -5.22 8.15
CA VAL A 26 -0.95 -6.21 7.29
C VAL A 26 -0.12 -5.51 6.21
N ALA A 27 -0.67 -4.51 5.53
CA ALA A 27 0.02 -3.79 4.46
C ALA A 27 1.28 -3.08 4.99
N GLU A 28 1.18 -2.41 6.13
CA GLU A 28 2.31 -1.71 6.77
C GLU A 28 3.37 -2.68 7.28
N ARG A 29 2.97 -3.81 7.90
CA ARG A 29 3.93 -4.87 8.26
C ARG A 29 4.65 -5.46 7.05
N ASN A 30 3.95 -5.64 5.92
CA ASN A 30 4.56 -6.14 4.69
C ASN A 30 5.59 -5.15 4.11
N ILE A 31 5.31 -3.85 4.16
CA ILE A 31 6.25 -2.81 3.75
C ILE A 31 7.50 -2.85 4.64
N ALA A 32 7.32 -2.85 5.96
CA ALA A 32 8.42 -2.89 6.92
C ALA A 32 9.27 -4.17 6.75
N LYS A 33 8.63 -5.33 6.58
CA LYS A 33 9.32 -6.61 6.37
C LYS A 33 10.19 -6.61 5.12
N LEU A 34 9.66 -6.12 3.99
CA LEU A 34 10.42 -6.04 2.74
C LEU A 34 11.65 -5.13 2.91
N GLN A 35 11.45 -3.97 3.54
CA GLN A 35 12.54 -3.02 3.73
C GLN A 35 13.60 -3.55 4.70
N SER A 36 13.20 -4.19 5.80
CA SER A 36 14.15 -4.82 6.75
C SER A 36 15.02 -5.85 6.05
N ALA A 37 14.40 -6.75 5.27
CA ALA A 37 15.13 -7.78 4.54
C ALA A 37 16.12 -7.17 3.54
N ALA A 38 15.75 -6.09 2.85
CA ALA A 38 16.65 -5.41 1.92
C ALA A 38 17.82 -4.72 2.64
N ASN A 39 17.55 -4.08 3.78
CA ASN A 39 18.59 -3.49 4.62
C ASN A 39 19.59 -4.55 5.12
N GLU A 40 19.09 -5.71 5.58
CA GLU A 40 19.92 -6.84 6.01
C GLU A 40 20.80 -7.39 4.87
N MET A 41 20.29 -7.38 3.64
CA MET A 41 21.03 -7.81 2.45
C MET A 41 21.94 -6.71 1.86
N GLY A 42 21.87 -5.48 2.36
CA GLY A 42 22.63 -4.34 1.84
C GLY A 42 22.23 -3.91 0.42
N VAL A 43 20.96 -4.07 0.04
CA VAL A 43 20.44 -3.71 -1.29
C VAL A 43 19.34 -2.65 -1.22
N ASP A 44 19.24 -1.85 -2.26
CA ASP A 44 18.18 -0.86 -2.40
C ASP A 44 16.86 -1.47 -2.87
N VAL A 45 15.74 -0.95 -2.36
CA VAL A 45 14.39 -1.30 -2.82
C VAL A 45 13.78 -0.19 -3.65
N ARG A 46 13.29 -0.54 -4.83
CA ARG A 46 12.45 0.32 -5.69
C ARG A 46 11.14 -0.40 -6.03
N PRO A 47 10.11 -0.33 -5.17
CA PRO A 47 8.88 -1.08 -5.33
C PRO A 47 8.14 -0.75 -6.64
N HIS A 48 7.38 -1.69 -7.16
CA HIS A 48 6.65 -1.51 -8.41
C HIS A 48 5.19 -1.09 -8.15
N SER A 49 4.79 0.12 -8.57
CA SER A 49 3.46 0.67 -8.34
C SER A 49 2.35 0.07 -9.22
N LYS A 50 2.66 -0.85 -10.14
CA LYS A 50 1.64 -1.45 -11.03
C LYS A 50 0.54 -2.15 -10.24
N THR A 51 0.87 -2.67 -9.06
CA THR A 51 -0.01 -3.46 -8.23
C THR A 51 -1.11 -2.62 -7.60
N ASN A 52 -0.79 -1.43 -7.09
CA ASN A 52 -1.73 -0.61 -6.31
C ASN A 52 -2.18 0.66 -7.03
N LYS A 53 -1.40 1.16 -7.99
CA LYS A 53 -1.61 2.44 -8.72
C LYS A 53 -2.03 3.59 -7.79
N SER A 54 -1.50 3.62 -6.56
CA SER A 54 -1.90 4.55 -5.50
C SER A 54 -0.71 5.30 -4.92
N PRO A 55 -0.70 6.66 -5.00
CA PRO A 55 0.34 7.49 -4.40
C PRO A 55 0.45 7.34 -2.88
N TYR A 56 -0.64 6.94 -2.19
CA TYR A 56 -0.62 6.72 -0.74
C TYR A 56 0.36 5.62 -0.36
N TRP A 57 0.27 4.46 -1.02
CA TRP A 57 1.13 3.31 -0.75
C TRP A 57 2.58 3.55 -1.16
N VAL A 58 2.81 4.28 -2.25
CA VAL A 58 4.17 4.65 -2.67
C VAL A 58 4.86 5.54 -1.64
N ARG A 59 4.13 6.49 -1.02
CA ARG A 59 4.70 7.33 0.05
C ARG A 59 5.10 6.52 1.27
N LYS A 60 4.23 5.61 1.73
CA LYS A 60 4.52 4.70 2.83
C LYS A 60 5.78 3.85 2.59
N GLN A 61 5.98 3.39 1.35
CA GLN A 61 7.18 2.64 0.97
C GLN A 61 8.45 3.51 0.99
N ILE A 62 8.37 4.74 0.51
CA ILE A 62 9.49 5.69 0.54
C ILE A 62 9.84 6.06 1.98
N GLU A 63 8.83 6.32 2.82
CA GLU A 63 9.00 6.57 4.26
C GLU A 63 9.68 5.41 4.98
N ALA A 64 9.44 4.17 4.56
CA ALA A 64 10.12 3.00 5.11
C ALA A 64 11.61 2.93 4.72
N GLY A 65 12.00 3.49 3.57
CA GLY A 65 13.40 3.51 3.10
C GLY A 65 13.58 3.19 1.61
N ALA A 66 12.50 3.02 0.83
CA ALA A 66 12.63 2.79 -0.60
C ALA A 66 13.23 4.00 -1.33
N ILE A 67 14.12 3.76 -2.29
CA ILE A 67 14.84 4.81 -3.04
C ILE A 67 14.02 5.43 -4.20
N GLY A 68 12.71 5.19 -4.19
CA GLY A 68 11.76 5.60 -5.23
C GLY A 68 10.86 4.43 -5.67
N VAL A 69 10.30 4.55 -6.88
CA VAL A 69 9.27 3.61 -7.38
C VAL A 69 9.49 3.26 -8.85
N CYS A 70 9.05 2.08 -9.27
CA CYS A 70 8.95 1.64 -10.67
C CYS A 70 7.49 1.65 -11.14
N CYS A 71 7.26 2.05 -12.39
CA CYS A 71 5.93 2.13 -12.99
C CYS A 71 5.86 1.29 -14.28
N ALA A 72 4.67 0.77 -14.57
CA ALA A 72 4.32 0.14 -15.84
C ALA A 72 3.05 0.83 -16.34
N LYS A 73 2.99 1.06 -17.65
CA LYS A 73 1.82 1.65 -18.32
C LYS A 73 0.70 0.62 -18.38
#